data_AF-F5YF67-F1
#
_entry.id   AF-F5YF67-F1
#
_cell.length_a   1.000
_cell.length_b   1.000
_cell.length_c   1.000
_cell.angle_alpha   90.00
_cell.angle_beta   90.00
_cell.angle_gamma   90.00
#
_symmetry.space_group_name_H-M   'P 1'
#
loop_
_entity.id
_entity.type
_entity.pdbx_description
1 polymer ?
#
loop_
_entity_poly.entity_id
_entity_poly.type
_entity_poly.pdbx_seq_one_letter_code
_entity_poly.pdbx_strand_id
1 'polypeptide(L)'
;MTKARKNFITAYIEQDFTNATAAYMKAYPRASEESARCNASRMLTNDNIQSYISEILAGAIRQNKVPLEKRIFDYWMKRAFYRITDIIDLDGTMLMNKEQLQESGLHVCIDSINEKIDAQGHSTVTYKFADRDEAVKMLQQYIQMIKPQEIKVGIQLMKIDADDELALQ
;
A
#
# COMPACT_ATOMS: atom_id res chain seq x y z
N MET A 1 30.45 1.49 -1.02
CA MET A 1 29.84 1.20 0.30
C MET A 1 30.75 0.27 1.10
N THR A 2 31.07 0.56 2.37
CA THR A 2 31.93 -0.31 3.20
C THR A 2 31.13 -1.42 3.90
N LYS A 3 31.79 -2.50 4.34
CA LYS A 3 31.13 -3.63 5.03
C LYS A 3 30.41 -3.19 6.31
N ALA A 4 31.04 -2.33 7.12
CA ALA A 4 30.44 -1.80 8.33
C ALA A 4 29.17 -0.97 8.06
N ARG A 5 29.15 -0.15 6.99
CA ARG A 5 27.95 0.59 6.56
C ARG A 5 26.82 -0.34 6.11
N LYS A 6 27.14 -1.42 5.39
CA LYS A 6 26.14 -2.44 5.02
C LYS A 6 25.55 -3.14 6.25
N ASN A 7 26.39 -3.48 7.23
CA ASN A 7 25.94 -4.09 8.48
C ASN A 7 25.03 -3.16 9.28
N PHE A 8 25.37 -1.86 9.32
CA PHE A 8 24.52 -0.83 9.93
C PHE A 8 23.14 -0.80 9.27
N ILE A 9 23.10 -0.70 7.94
CA ILE A 9 21.85 -0.63 7.18
C ILE A 9 21.01 -1.90 7.41
N THR A 10 21.63 -3.07 7.39
CA THR A 10 20.95 -4.35 7.65
C THR A 10 20.35 -4.38 9.06
N ALA A 11 21.14 -4.03 10.08
CA ALA A 11 20.67 -3.96 11.46
C ALA A 11 19.57 -2.91 11.68
N TYR A 12 19.59 -1.83 10.92
CA TYR A 12 18.59 -0.77 10.99
C TYR A 12 17.26 -1.20 10.36
N ILE A 13 17.32 -1.93 9.23
CA ILE A 13 16.15 -2.55 8.59
C ILE A 13 15.56 -3.64 9.50
N GLU A 14 16.39 -4.48 10.11
CA GLU A 14 15.94 -5.52 11.08
C GLU A 14 15.19 -4.94 12.30
N GLN A 15 15.39 -3.66 12.61
CA GLN A 15 14.76 -2.95 13.72
C GLN A 15 13.63 -2.03 13.24
N ASP A 16 13.03 -2.31 12.08
CA ASP A 16 11.92 -1.56 11.50
C ASP A 16 12.19 -0.05 11.39
N PHE A 17 13.45 0.34 11.15
CA PHE A 17 13.90 1.73 11.04
C PHE A 17 13.69 2.57 12.32
N THR A 18 13.44 1.94 13.47
CA THR A 18 13.10 2.66 14.71
C THR A 18 14.31 3.09 15.53
N ASN A 19 15.41 2.32 15.52
CA ASN A 19 16.54 2.57 16.41
C ASN A 19 17.90 2.55 15.69
N ALA A 20 18.29 3.73 15.20
CA ALA A 20 19.56 3.92 14.49
C ALA A 20 20.79 3.81 15.42
N THR A 21 20.66 4.18 16.70
CA THR A 21 21.76 4.10 17.67
C THR A 21 22.15 2.65 17.94
N ALA A 22 21.16 1.78 18.19
CA ALA A 22 21.39 0.35 18.40
C ALA A 22 21.93 -0.33 17.13
N ALA A 23 21.39 0.02 15.97
CA ALA A 23 21.91 -0.47 14.69
C ALA A 23 23.38 -0.08 14.47
N TYR A 24 23.76 1.15 14.85
CA TYR A 24 25.14 1.63 14.73
C TYR A 24 26.08 0.91 15.69
N MET A 25 25.69 0.70 16.95
CA MET A 25 26.50 -0.06 17.90
C MET A 25 26.70 -1.52 17.46
N LYS A 26 25.69 -2.15 16.85
CA LYS A 26 25.80 -3.49 16.25
C LYS A 26 26.81 -3.52 15.10
N ALA A 27 26.85 -2.46 14.29
CA ALA A 27 27.80 -2.35 13.18
C ALA A 27 29.22 -1.90 13.59
N TYR A 28 29.32 -1.16 14.70
CA TYR A 28 30.55 -0.58 15.25
C TYR A 28 30.66 -0.88 16.75
N PRO A 29 31.09 -2.10 17.14
CA PRO A 29 31.05 -2.56 18.53
C PRO A 29 31.91 -1.75 19.52
N ARG A 30 32.87 -0.97 19.02
CA ARG A 30 33.76 -0.12 19.84
C ARG A 30 33.21 1.30 20.06
N ALA A 31 32.08 1.65 19.45
CA ALA A 31 31.50 2.98 19.60
C ALA A 31 30.76 3.08 20.95
N SER A 32 30.97 4.20 21.66
CA SER A 32 30.11 4.55 22.78
C SER A 32 28.71 4.90 22.28
N GLU A 33 27.71 4.82 23.16
CA GLU A 33 26.33 5.16 22.82
C GLU A 33 26.19 6.61 22.33
N GLU A 34 26.87 7.54 22.99
CA GLU A 34 26.89 8.96 22.59
C GLU A 34 27.47 9.15 21.18
N SER A 35 28.59 8.48 20.90
CA SER A 35 29.21 8.49 19.57
C SER A 35 28.30 7.83 18.53
N ALA A 36 27.63 6.74 18.89
CA ALA A 36 26.72 6.03 18.02
C ALA A 36 25.52 6.90 17.64
N ARG A 37 24.91 7.62 18.60
CA ARG A 37 23.78 8.52 18.33
C ARG A 37 24.13 9.60 17.31
N CYS A 38 25.25 10.29 17.52
CA CYS A 38 25.71 11.36 16.64
C CYS A 38 26.06 10.85 15.24
N ASN A 39 26.79 9.73 15.16
CA ASN A 39 27.24 9.20 13.88
C ASN A 39 26.13 8.45 13.12
N ALA A 40 25.21 7.77 13.80
CA ALA A 40 24.06 7.13 13.17
C ALA A 40 23.18 8.15 12.45
N SER A 41 22.87 9.28 13.10
CA SER A 41 22.10 10.37 12.48
C SER A 41 22.80 10.92 11.23
N ARG A 42 24.09 11.24 11.32
CA ARG A 42 24.92 11.66 10.17
C ARG A 42 24.98 10.60 9.06
N MET A 43 24.90 9.34 9.41
CA MET A 43 24.98 8.24 8.46
C MET A 43 23.67 8.08 7.68
N LEU A 44 22.53 8.34 8.32
CA LEU A 44 21.24 8.38 7.66
C LEU A 44 21.06 9.63 6.79
N THR A 45 21.76 10.72 7.02
CA THR A 45 21.71 11.89 6.10
C THR A 45 22.64 11.74 4.90
N ASN A 46 23.37 10.63 4.76
CA ASN A 46 24.28 10.42 3.63
C ASN A 46 23.51 9.91 2.38
N ASP A 47 23.58 10.65 1.29
CA ASP A 47 22.85 10.34 0.04
C ASP A 47 23.11 8.94 -0.51
N ASN A 48 24.37 8.45 -0.43
CA ASN A 48 24.71 7.11 -0.92
C ASN A 48 24.06 6.01 -0.07
N ILE A 49 23.88 6.26 1.23
CA ILE A 49 23.24 5.33 2.16
C ILE A 49 21.73 5.36 1.97
N GLN A 50 21.14 6.54 1.82
CA GLN A 50 19.73 6.69 1.50
C GLN A 50 19.36 6.04 0.17
N SER A 51 20.20 6.22 -0.85
CA SER A 51 20.02 5.57 -2.16
C SER A 51 20.06 4.04 -2.02
N TYR A 52 21.00 3.50 -1.24
CA TYR A 52 21.12 2.06 -1.04
C TYR A 52 19.97 1.46 -0.20
N ILE A 53 19.49 2.17 0.83
CA ILE A 53 18.29 1.77 1.58
C ILE A 53 17.09 1.74 0.63
N SER A 54 16.94 2.79 -0.20
CA SER A 54 15.86 2.89 -1.19
C SER A 54 15.93 1.78 -2.22
N GLU A 55 17.12 1.40 -2.69
CA GLU A 55 17.32 0.26 -3.60
C GLU A 55 16.94 -1.07 -2.95
N ILE A 56 17.31 -1.31 -1.68
CA ILE A 56 16.93 -2.52 -0.94
C ILE A 56 15.42 -2.58 -0.77
N LEU A 57 14.79 -1.49 -0.34
CA LEU A 57 13.34 -1.41 -0.18
C LEU A 57 12.63 -1.58 -1.52
N ALA A 58 13.08 -0.91 -2.57
CA ALA A 58 12.54 -1.06 -3.91
C ALA A 58 12.74 -2.48 -4.44
N GLY A 59 13.87 -3.12 -4.14
CA GLY A 59 14.16 -4.51 -4.48
C GLY A 59 13.24 -5.49 -3.76
N ALA A 60 13.06 -5.32 -2.44
CA ALA A 60 12.13 -6.11 -1.64
C ALA A 60 10.68 -5.92 -2.10
N ILE A 61 10.29 -4.69 -2.43
CA ILE A 61 8.99 -4.38 -3.03
C ILE A 61 8.87 -5.04 -4.40
N ARG A 62 9.89 -4.94 -5.28
CA ARG A 62 9.89 -5.57 -6.62
C ARG A 62 9.82 -7.09 -6.56
N GLN A 63 10.53 -7.73 -5.63
CA GLN A 63 10.48 -9.18 -5.43
C GLN A 63 9.13 -9.62 -4.85
N ASN A 64 8.52 -8.79 -4.01
CA ASN A 64 7.18 -9.01 -3.45
C ASN A 64 6.06 -8.35 -4.27
N LYS A 65 6.33 -7.82 -5.48
CA LYS A 65 5.34 -7.06 -6.26
C LYS A 65 4.15 -7.93 -6.63
N VAL A 66 4.40 -9.13 -7.13
CA VAL A 66 3.33 -10.04 -7.56
C VAL A 66 2.47 -10.50 -6.35
N PRO A 67 3.04 -10.91 -5.21
CA PRO A 67 2.26 -11.16 -4.00
C PRO A 67 1.50 -9.94 -3.45
N LEU A 68 2.12 -8.75 -3.46
CA LEU A 68 1.53 -7.55 -2.89
C LEU A 68 0.40 -6.99 -3.77
N GLU A 69 0.61 -6.95 -5.08
CA GLU A 69 -0.42 -6.57 -6.07
C GLU A 69 -1.62 -7.52 -5.96
N LYS A 70 -1.37 -8.83 -5.86
CA LYS A 70 -2.42 -9.82 -5.64
C LYS A 70 -3.18 -9.57 -4.33
N ARG A 71 -2.48 -9.30 -3.23
CA ARG A 71 -3.11 -9.01 -1.92
C ARG A 71 -3.97 -7.74 -1.97
N ILE A 72 -3.49 -6.68 -2.62
CA ILE A 72 -4.25 -5.43 -2.77
C ILE A 72 -5.47 -5.66 -3.67
N PHE A 73 -5.32 -6.42 -4.76
CA PHE A 73 -6.43 -6.77 -5.64
C PHE A 73 -7.48 -7.60 -4.90
N ASP A 74 -7.06 -8.65 -4.19
CA ASP A 74 -7.94 -9.51 -3.39
C ASP A 74 -8.66 -8.72 -2.29
N TYR A 75 -7.97 -7.76 -1.66
CA TYR A 75 -8.55 -6.85 -0.66
C TYR A 75 -9.70 -6.02 -1.25
N TRP A 76 -9.45 -5.32 -2.36
CA TRP A 76 -10.48 -4.49 -3.00
C TRP A 76 -11.61 -5.33 -3.60
N MET A 77 -11.30 -6.50 -4.16
CA MET A 77 -12.30 -7.45 -4.67
C MET A 77 -13.25 -7.93 -3.57
N LYS A 78 -12.72 -8.26 -2.39
CA LYS A 78 -13.55 -8.62 -1.23
C LYS A 78 -14.43 -7.46 -0.79
N ARG A 79 -13.87 -6.24 -0.67
CA ARG A 79 -14.65 -5.04 -0.29
C ARG A 79 -15.71 -4.63 -1.33
N ALA A 80 -15.48 -4.91 -2.61
CA ALA A 80 -16.45 -4.60 -3.66
C ALA A 80 -17.64 -5.57 -3.67
N PHE A 81 -17.40 -6.86 -3.43
CA PHE A 81 -18.37 -7.92 -3.72
C PHE A 81 -18.82 -8.75 -2.49
N TYR A 82 -18.50 -8.32 -1.27
CA TYR A 82 -18.99 -9.00 -0.06
C TYR A 82 -20.52 -8.90 0.08
N ARG A 83 -21.14 -9.91 0.67
CA ARG A 83 -22.54 -9.86 1.07
C ARG A 83 -22.62 -9.60 2.57
N ILE A 84 -23.48 -8.65 2.94
CA ILE A 84 -23.69 -8.28 4.36
C ILE A 84 -24.24 -9.48 5.14
N THR A 85 -25.10 -10.28 4.51
CA THR A 85 -25.69 -11.50 5.07
C THR A 85 -24.68 -12.62 5.36
N ASP A 86 -23.46 -12.53 4.82
CA ASP A 86 -22.39 -13.48 5.16
C ASP A 86 -21.67 -13.08 6.47
N ILE A 87 -21.93 -11.87 6.99
CA ILE A 87 -21.24 -11.29 8.16
C ILE A 87 -22.21 -11.13 9.34
N ILE A 88 -23.42 -10.62 9.07
CA ILE A 88 -24.47 -10.39 10.07
C ILE A 88 -25.77 -11.06 9.66
N ASP A 89 -26.53 -11.52 10.65
CA ASP A 89 -27.90 -11.99 10.47
C ASP A 89 -28.88 -10.81 10.34
N LEU A 90 -30.11 -11.08 9.91
CA LEU A 90 -31.18 -10.09 9.78
C LEU A 90 -31.50 -9.38 11.11
N ASP A 91 -31.28 -10.06 12.23
CA ASP A 91 -31.46 -9.52 13.58
C ASP A 91 -30.25 -8.69 14.07
N GLY A 92 -29.24 -8.48 13.21
CA GLY A 92 -28.03 -7.72 13.53
C GLY A 92 -26.96 -8.49 14.33
N THR A 93 -27.18 -9.78 14.57
CA THR A 93 -26.22 -10.65 15.27
C THR A 93 -25.07 -11.02 14.34
N MET A 94 -23.82 -10.93 14.81
CA MET A 94 -22.66 -11.39 14.04
C MET A 94 -22.66 -12.93 13.92
N LEU A 95 -22.52 -13.41 12.68
CA LEU A 95 -22.50 -14.85 12.37
C LEU A 95 -21.15 -15.52 12.66
N MET A 96 -20.10 -14.72 12.81
CA MET A 96 -18.72 -15.20 12.96
C MET A 96 -18.05 -14.54 14.16
N ASN A 97 -17.21 -15.29 14.86
CA ASN A 97 -16.30 -14.71 15.83
C ASN A 97 -15.10 -14.01 15.12
N LYS A 98 -14.24 -13.39 15.91
CA LYS A 98 -13.08 -12.63 15.41
C LYS A 98 -12.14 -13.49 14.56
N GLU A 99 -11.85 -14.70 15.01
CA GLU A 99 -10.93 -15.63 14.35
C GLU A 99 -11.49 -16.09 13.00
N GLN A 100 -12.76 -16.49 12.97
CA GLN A 100 -13.48 -16.89 11.75
C GLN A 100 -13.60 -15.75 10.74
N LEU A 101 -13.77 -14.51 11.22
CA LEU A 101 -13.82 -13.32 10.37
C LEU A 101 -12.45 -12.98 9.76
N GLN A 102 -11.37 -13.27 10.48
CA GLN A 102 -10.00 -13.16 9.96
C GLN A 102 -9.72 -14.23 8.91
N GLU A 103 -10.07 -15.49 9.18
CA GLU A 103 -9.86 -16.63 8.28
C GLU A 103 -10.65 -16.52 6.97
N SER A 104 -11.93 -16.11 7.04
CA SER A 104 -12.75 -15.82 5.85
C SER A 104 -12.22 -14.61 5.06
N GLY A 105 -11.46 -13.74 5.73
CA GLY A 105 -11.00 -12.47 5.18
C GLY A 105 -12.10 -11.43 5.01
N LEU A 106 -13.30 -11.65 5.59
CA LEU A 106 -14.41 -10.70 5.56
C LEU A 106 -14.21 -9.53 6.53
N HIS A 107 -13.24 -9.63 7.45
CA HIS A 107 -12.85 -8.55 8.36
C HIS A 107 -12.53 -7.24 7.63
N VAL A 108 -12.02 -7.32 6.38
CA VAL A 108 -11.70 -6.15 5.55
C VAL A 108 -12.94 -5.37 5.11
N CYS A 109 -14.13 -5.93 5.25
CA CYS A 109 -15.39 -5.32 4.83
C CYS A 109 -16.06 -4.52 5.97
N ILE A 110 -15.48 -4.52 7.17
CA ILE A 110 -15.97 -3.76 8.32
C ILE A 110 -15.01 -2.58 8.55
N ASP A 111 -15.54 -1.36 8.46
CA ASP A 111 -14.78 -0.13 8.65
C ASP A 111 -14.76 0.31 10.12
N SER A 112 -15.86 0.11 10.85
CA SER A 112 -15.89 0.37 12.29
C SER A 112 -16.96 -0.44 13.01
N ILE A 113 -16.70 -0.70 14.30
CA ILE A 113 -17.62 -1.32 15.24
C ILE A 113 -17.73 -0.35 16.41
N ASN A 114 -18.93 0.15 16.67
CA ASN A 114 -19.20 1.07 17.78
C ASN A 114 -20.19 0.45 18.74
N GLU A 115 -19.82 0.38 20.01
CA GLU A 115 -20.72 -0.03 21.08
C GLU A 115 -21.15 1.21 21.87
N LYS A 116 -22.46 1.39 22.02
CA LYS A 116 -23.03 2.42 22.88
C LYS A 116 -23.81 1.75 24.00
N ILE A 117 -23.54 2.18 25.23
CA ILE A 117 -24.27 1.73 26.40
C ILE A 117 -25.19 2.88 26.82
N ASP A 118 -26.49 2.62 26.84
CA ASP A 118 -27.48 3.59 27.30
C ASP A 118 -27.42 3.76 28.82
N ALA A 119 -28.02 4.84 29.34
CA ALA A 119 -28.09 5.11 30.78
C ALA A 119 -28.79 3.98 31.59
N GLN A 120 -29.50 3.08 30.91
CA GLN A 120 -30.19 1.91 31.46
C GLN A 120 -29.36 0.62 31.38
N GLY A 121 -28.13 0.68 30.87
CA GLY A 121 -27.21 -0.46 30.76
C GLY A 121 -27.41 -1.33 29.52
N HIS A 122 -28.30 -0.97 28.59
CA HIS A 122 -28.46 -1.68 27.32
C HIS A 122 -27.32 -1.34 26.36
N SER A 123 -26.69 -2.37 25.78
CA SER A 123 -25.66 -2.22 24.75
C SER A 123 -26.28 -2.25 23.35
N THR A 124 -25.97 -1.24 22.54
CA THR A 124 -26.28 -1.18 21.12
C THR A 124 -24.98 -1.20 20.33
N VAL A 125 -24.78 -2.24 19.52
CA VAL A 125 -23.62 -2.37 18.63
C VAL A 125 -24.00 -1.93 17.23
N THR A 126 -23.25 -0.98 16.68
CA THR A 126 -23.42 -0.46 15.32
C THR A 126 -22.20 -0.82 14.47
N TYR A 127 -22.44 -1.45 13.33
CA TYR A 127 -21.42 -1.81 12.35
C TYR A 127 -21.45 -0.84 11.17
N LYS A 128 -20.28 -0.28 10.82
CA LYS A 128 -20.08 0.43 9.56
C LYS A 128 -19.37 -0.49 8.59
N PHE A 129 -19.99 -0.78 7.46
CA PHE A 129 -19.38 -1.60 6.42
C PHE A 129 -18.69 -0.75 5.36
N ALA A 130 -17.77 -1.40 4.64
CA ALA A 130 -17.00 -0.86 3.54
C ALA A 130 -17.88 -0.33 2.41
N ASP A 131 -17.50 0.84 1.88
CA ASP A 131 -18.05 1.41 0.65
C ASP A 131 -17.67 0.55 -0.56
N ARG A 132 -18.69 0.02 -1.26
CA ARG A 132 -18.50 -0.83 -2.44
C ARG A 132 -18.12 -0.02 -3.67
N ASP A 133 -18.61 1.21 -3.79
CA ASP A 133 -18.39 2.06 -4.97
C ASP A 133 -16.92 2.52 -5.01
N GLU A 134 -16.37 2.86 -3.84
CA GLU A 134 -14.93 3.14 -3.70
C GLU A 134 -14.09 1.93 -4.12
N ALA A 135 -14.45 0.73 -3.64
CA ALA A 135 -13.72 -0.49 -3.98
C ALA A 135 -13.79 -0.84 -5.47
N VAL A 136 -14.96 -0.70 -6.09
CA VAL A 136 -15.15 -0.92 -7.54
C VAL A 136 -14.34 0.08 -8.36
N LYS A 137 -14.30 1.36 -7.94
CA LYS A 137 -13.49 2.38 -8.60
C LYS A 137 -12.00 2.05 -8.58
N MET A 138 -11.48 1.57 -7.44
CA MET A 138 -10.08 1.14 -7.33
C MET A 138 -9.77 -0.04 -8.24
N LEU A 139 -10.68 -1.02 -8.33
CA LEU A 139 -10.54 -2.16 -9.26
C LEU A 139 -10.59 -1.71 -10.73
N GLN A 140 -11.48 -0.77 -11.07
CA GLN A 140 -11.58 -0.22 -12.42
C GLN A 140 -10.29 0.48 -12.84
N GLN A 141 -9.71 1.31 -11.97
CA GLN A 141 -8.41 1.97 -12.22
C GLN A 141 -7.30 0.95 -12.45
N TYR A 142 -7.25 -0.11 -11.64
CA TYR A 142 -6.30 -1.19 -11.81
C TYR A 142 -6.47 -1.89 -13.17
N ILE A 143 -7.71 -2.23 -13.56
CA ILE A 143 -8.01 -2.84 -14.86
C ILE A 143 -7.60 -1.95 -16.04
N GLN A 144 -7.82 -0.63 -15.96
CA GLN A 144 -7.40 0.33 -16.98
C GLN A 144 -5.88 0.45 -17.10
N MET A 145 -5.17 0.34 -15.98
CA MET A 145 -3.70 0.36 -15.97
C MET A 145 -3.10 -0.86 -16.65
N ILE A 146 -3.68 -2.06 -16.45
CA ILE A 146 -3.19 -3.31 -17.05
C ILE A 146 -3.68 -3.54 -18.48
N LYS A 147 -4.86 -3.02 -18.83
CA LYS A 147 -5.42 -3.03 -20.19
C LYS A 147 -5.58 -1.57 -20.63
N PRO A 148 -4.50 -0.93 -21.12
CA PRO A 148 -4.63 0.41 -21.67
C PRO A 148 -5.70 0.34 -22.76
N GLN A 149 -6.75 1.16 -22.63
CA GLN A 149 -7.72 1.31 -23.71
C GLN A 149 -6.95 1.70 -24.96
N GLU A 150 -7.27 1.08 -26.09
CA GLU A 150 -6.79 1.56 -27.37
C GLU A 150 -7.13 3.05 -27.46
N ILE A 151 -6.10 3.89 -27.38
CA ILE A 151 -6.26 5.32 -27.61
C ILE A 151 -6.76 5.39 -29.06
N LYS A 152 -8.04 5.71 -29.25
CA LYS A 152 -8.51 6.26 -30.52
C LYS A 152 -7.78 7.58 -30.69
N VAL A 153 -6.56 7.52 -31.22
CA VAL A 153 -5.89 8.68 -31.76
C VAL A 153 -6.80 9.13 -32.89
N GLY A 154 -7.58 10.18 -32.64
CA GLY A 154 -8.24 10.92 -33.69
C GLY A 154 -7.15 11.49 -34.58
N ILE A 155 -6.69 10.72 -35.56
CA ILE A 155 -5.92 11.25 -36.67
C ILE A 155 -6.91 12.15 -37.40
N GLN A 156 -6.90 13.45 -37.06
CA GLN A 156 -7.36 14.46 -37.98
C GLN A 156 -6.47 14.32 -39.20
N LEU A 157 -6.97 13.59 -40.21
CA LEU A 157 -6.45 13.67 -41.56
C LEU A 157 -6.52 15.14 -41.95
N MET A 158 -5.38 15.83 -41.91
CA MET A 158 -5.20 17.07 -42.64
C MET A 158 -5.53 16.74 -44.09
N LYS A 159 -6.70 17.20 -44.56
CA LYS A 159 -6.93 17.32 -46.00
C LYS A 159 -5.97 18.40 -46.47
N ILE A 160 -4.92 17.97 -47.17
CA ILE A 160 -4.18 18.86 -48.04
C ILE A 160 -5.02 18.91 -49.30
N ASP A 161 -5.70 20.03 -49.53
CA ASP A 161 -6.42 20.28 -50.77
C ASP A 161 -5.38 20.42 -51.88
N ALA A 162 -5.49 19.59 -52.92
CA ALA A 162 -4.56 19.48 -54.03
C ALA A 162 -4.81 20.55 -55.11
N ASP A 163 -5.11 21.79 -54.72
CA ASP A 163 -5.47 22.87 -55.66
C ASP A 163 -4.47 24.03 -55.74
N ASP A 164 -3.34 23.98 -55.00
CA ASP A 164 -2.31 25.05 -55.04
C ASP A 164 -1.14 24.78 -56.02
N GLU A 165 -1.27 23.85 -56.96
CA GLU A 165 -0.27 23.62 -58.04
C GLU A 165 -0.66 24.20 -59.42
N LEU A 166 -1.60 25.15 -59.50
CA LEU A 166 -1.91 25.86 -60.75
C LEU A 166 -1.90 27.38 -60.61
N ALA A 167 -0.78 27.93 -60.13
CA ALA A 167 -0.51 29.37 -60.20
C ALA A 167 0.95 29.69 -60.52
N LEU A 168 1.54 28.99 -61.50
CA LEU A 168 2.76 29.41 -62.19
C LEU A 168 2.68 29.03 -63.68
N GLN A 169 1.91 29.83 -64.43
CA GLN A 169 2.15 30.14 -65.84
C GLN A 169 2.08 31.64 -66.02
#